data_AF-A0A3Q2WQI7-F1
#
_entry.id   AF-A0A3Q2WQI7-F1
#
_cell.length_a   1.000
_cell.length_b   1.000
_cell.length_c   1.000
_cell.angle_alpha   90.00
_cell.angle_beta   90.00
_cell.angle_gamma   90.00
#
_symmetry.space_group_name_H-M   'P 1'
#
loop_
_entity.id
_entity.type
_entity.pdbx_description
1 polymer ?
#
loop_
_entity_poly.entity_id
_entity_poly.type
_entity_poly.pdbx_seq_one_letter_code
_entity_poly.pdbx_strand_id
1 'polypeptide(L)'
;VVRRIFTNSRERWRQQNVNGAFAELRRLIPTHPPDRKLSKNEILRLALRYINFLDHLLTEQDLSGAPQIVLLLLWSLWGPSDRLRRLSVFSTTPTHH
;
A
#
# COMPACT_ATOMS: atom_id res chain seq x y z
N VAL A 1 -19.08 -7.28 47.90
CA VAL A 1 -17.82 -6.52 47.66
C VAL A 1 -16.81 -7.30 46.82
N VAL A 2 -16.50 -8.56 47.15
CA VAL A 2 -15.52 -9.42 46.43
C VAL A 2 -15.78 -9.56 44.92
N ARG A 3 -17.03 -9.84 44.50
CA ARG A 3 -17.39 -9.97 43.07
C ARG A 3 -17.13 -8.67 42.27
N ARG A 4 -17.36 -7.50 42.87
CA ARG A 4 -17.09 -6.20 42.23
C ARG A 4 -15.59 -5.99 42.03
N ILE A 5 -14.78 -6.34 43.03
CA ILE A 5 -13.30 -6.24 42.94
C ILE A 5 -12.78 -7.14 41.83
N PHE A 6 -13.22 -8.40 41.78
CA PHE A 6 -12.80 -9.35 40.74
C PHE A 6 -13.17 -8.87 39.33
N THR A 7 -14.41 -8.40 39.14
CA THR A 7 -14.85 -7.85 37.85
C THR A 7 -14.04 -6.60 37.46
N ASN A 8 -13.76 -5.70 38.40
CA ASN A 8 -12.95 -4.51 38.14
C ASN A 8 -11.51 -4.85 37.74
N SER A 9 -10.89 -5.83 38.41
CA SER A 9 -9.54 -6.30 38.06
C SER A 9 -9.51 -6.90 36.65
N ARG A 10 -10.53 -7.69 36.30
CA ARG A 10 -10.64 -8.28 34.96
C ARG A 10 -10.81 -7.21 33.88
N GLU A 11 -11.66 -6.23 34.09
CA GLU A 11 -11.86 -5.14 33.12
C GLU A 11 -10.59 -4.27 33.00
N ARG A 12 -9.89 -4.00 34.10
CA ARG A 12 -8.59 -3.31 34.06
C ARG A 12 -7.58 -4.07 33.21
N TRP A 13 -7.47 -5.39 33.38
CA TRP A 13 -6.58 -6.22 32.56
C TRP A 13 -6.96 -6.17 31.08
N ARG A 14 -8.26 -6.24 30.77
CA ARG A 14 -8.75 -6.08 29.39
C ARG A 14 -8.35 -4.73 28.78
N GLN A 15 -8.48 -3.64 29.54
CA GLN A 15 -8.07 -2.30 29.09
C GLN A 15 -6.55 -2.17 28.94
N GLN A 16 -5.77 -2.83 29.80
CA GLN A 16 -4.31 -2.87 29.66
C GLN A 16 -3.89 -3.54 28.35
N ASN A 17 -4.52 -4.65 27.97
CA ASN A 17 -4.26 -5.30 26.67
C ASN A 17 -4.56 -4.37 25.48
N VAL A 18 -5.70 -3.65 25.53
CA VAL A 18 -6.05 -2.68 24.49
C VAL A 18 -5.02 -1.54 24.45
N ASN A 19 -4.61 -1.01 25.60
CA ASN A 19 -3.60 0.04 25.65
C ASN A 19 -2.23 -0.43 25.14
N GLY A 20 -1.86 -1.69 25.39
CA GLY A 20 -0.68 -2.33 24.82
C GLY A 20 -0.72 -2.36 23.29
N ALA A 21 -1.85 -2.79 22.71
CA ALA A 21 -2.03 -2.78 21.26
C ALA A 21 -1.96 -1.36 20.66
N PHE A 22 -2.49 -0.35 21.35
CA PHE A 22 -2.33 1.06 20.95
C PHE A 22 -0.88 1.53 20.98
N ALA A 23 -0.08 1.07 21.95
CA ALA A 23 1.33 1.39 22.03
C ALA A 23 2.11 0.77 20.86
N GLU A 24 1.85 -0.49 20.53
CA GLU A 24 2.47 -1.15 19.36
C GLU A 24 2.08 -0.46 18.06
N LEU A 25 0.79 -0.13 17.86
CA LEU A 25 0.35 0.63 16.70
C LEU A 25 1.04 2.00 16.61
N ARG A 26 1.21 2.71 17.73
CA ARG A 26 1.91 4.00 17.78
C ARG A 26 3.35 3.90 17.29
N ARG A 27 4.06 2.81 17.57
CA ARG A 27 5.47 2.62 17.14
C ARG A 27 5.63 2.54 15.63
N LEU A 28 4.60 2.05 14.93
CA LEU A 28 4.59 1.91 13.48
C LEU A 28 4.23 3.21 12.75
N ILE A 29 3.67 4.20 13.44
CA ILE A 29 3.25 5.46 12.84
C ILE A 29 4.44 6.43 12.74
N PRO A 30 4.83 6.88 11.53
CA PRO A 30 5.90 7.85 11.38
C PRO A 30 5.47 9.23 11.86
N THR A 31 6.25 9.84 12.77
CA THR A 31 6.04 11.20 13.27
C THR A 31 7.33 11.99 13.42
N HIS A 32 7.24 13.31 13.34
CA HIS A 32 8.32 14.22 13.73
C HIS A 32 7.84 15.12 14.89
N PRO A 33 8.52 15.14 16.04
CA PRO A 33 9.61 14.22 16.45
C PRO A 33 9.08 12.78 16.69
N PRO A 34 9.95 11.75 16.72
CA PRO A 34 9.53 10.34 16.84
C PRO A 34 8.81 10.02 18.16
N ASP A 35 9.11 10.77 19.22
CA ASP A 35 8.55 10.64 20.57
C ASP A 35 7.29 11.49 20.80
N ARG A 36 6.76 12.16 19.76
CA ARG A 36 5.53 12.96 19.84
C ARG A 36 4.40 12.14 20.49
N LYS A 37 3.84 12.64 21.58
CA LYS A 37 2.67 12.03 22.23
C LYS A 37 1.45 12.19 21.33
N LEU A 38 0.78 11.08 21.01
CA LEU A 38 -0.44 11.05 20.20
C LEU A 38 -1.61 10.56 21.05
N SER A 39 -2.78 11.18 20.88
CA SER A 39 -4.03 10.66 21.41
C SER A 39 -4.47 9.38 20.70
N LYS A 40 -5.37 8.60 21.31
CA LYS A 40 -5.94 7.39 20.69
C LYS A 40 -6.59 7.69 19.35
N ASN A 41 -7.30 8.83 19.23
CA ASN A 41 -7.95 9.20 17.99
C ASN A 41 -6.93 9.57 16.89
N GLU A 42 -5.88 10.31 17.24
CA GLU A 42 -4.80 10.64 16.30
C GLU A 42 -4.09 9.37 15.81
N ILE A 43 -3.79 8.42 16.71
CA ILE A 43 -3.19 7.12 16.35
C ILE A 43 -4.05 6.42 15.28
N LEU A 44 -5.35 6.32 15.49
CA LEU A 44 -6.26 5.68 14.52
C LEU A 44 -6.29 6.42 13.18
N ARG A 45 -6.39 7.75 13.19
CA ARG A 45 -6.43 8.55 11.96
C ARG A 45 -5.11 8.46 11.19
N LEU A 46 -3.98 8.51 11.88
CA LEU A 46 -2.66 8.44 11.26
C LEU A 46 -2.36 7.04 10.73
N ALA A 47 -2.77 5.99 11.45
CA ALA A 47 -2.67 4.62 10.96
C ALA A 47 -3.41 4.44 9.62
N LEU A 48 -4.65 4.93 9.51
CA LEU A 48 -5.41 4.87 8.27
C LEU A 48 -4.72 5.65 7.13
N ARG A 49 -4.27 6.87 7.42
CA ARG A 49 -3.52 7.68 6.44
C ARG A 49 -2.25 6.99 5.98
N TYR A 50 -1.54 6.33 6.90
CA TYR A 50 -0.29 5.66 6.59
C TYR A 50 -0.50 4.40 5.76
N ILE A 51 -1.54 3.60 6.05
CA ILE A 51 -1.93 2.47 5.20
C ILE A 51 -2.23 2.95 3.78
N ASN A 52 -3.07 3.98 3.62
CA ASN A 52 -3.40 4.52 2.30
C ASN A 52 -2.16 5.08 1.59
N PHE A 53 -1.27 5.75 2.32
CA PHE A 53 -0.02 6.25 1.76
C PHE A 53 0.86 5.12 1.20
N LEU A 54 1.00 4.02 1.95
CA LEU A 54 1.77 2.86 1.51
C LEU A 54 1.12 2.17 0.30
N ASP A 55 -0.22 2.06 0.29
CA ASP A 55 -0.98 1.49 -0.83
C ASP A 55 -0.80 2.30 -2.14
N HIS A 56 -0.89 3.63 -2.04
CA HIS A 56 -0.59 4.52 -3.17
C HIS A 56 0.85 4.39 -3.66
N LEU A 57 1.81 4.36 -2.74
CA LEU A 57 3.23 4.22 -3.08
C LEU A 57 3.51 2.91 -3.85
N LEU A 58 2.90 1.80 -3.43
CA LEU A 58 3.03 0.51 -4.10
C LEU A 58 2.35 0.51 -5.48
N THR A 59 1.18 1.13 -5.61
CA THR A 59 0.46 1.25 -6.88
C THR A 59 1.24 2.09 -7.90
N GLU A 60 1.83 3.20 -7.46
CA GLU A 60 2.69 4.03 -8.32
C GLU A 60 3.94 3.27 -8.76
N GLN A 61 4.53 2.44 -7.89
CA GLN A 61 5.68 1.61 -8.23
C GLN A 61 5.32 0.51 -9.24
N ASP A 62 4.15 -0.12 -9.12
CA ASP A 62 3.69 -1.13 -10.08
C ASP A 62 3.39 -0.52 -11.46
N LEU A 63 2.78 0.68 -11.46
CA LEU A 63 2.60 1.49 -12.68
C LEU A 63 3.93 1.99 -13.27
N SER A 64 4.98 2.10 -12.46
CA SER A 64 6.34 2.46 -12.91
C SER A 64 7.13 1.27 -13.49
N GLY A 65 6.59 0.04 -13.39
CA GLY A 65 7.17 -1.16 -14.00
C GLY A 65 7.21 -1.12 -15.53
N ALA A 66 6.40 -0.26 -16.16
CA ALA A 66 6.74 0.33 -17.44
C ALA A 66 7.02 1.81 -17.16
N PRO A 67 8.25 2.31 -17.32
CA PRO A 67 8.51 3.72 -17.08
C PRO A 67 7.56 4.50 -17.99
N GLN A 68 6.87 5.49 -17.43
CA GLN A 68 5.94 6.33 -18.20
C GLN A 68 6.65 6.90 -19.45
N ILE A 69 7.96 7.10 -19.36
CA ILE A 69 8.85 7.39 -20.48
C ILE A 69 8.81 6.31 -21.57
N VAL A 70 8.88 5.01 -21.26
CA VAL A 70 8.74 3.94 -22.27
C VAL A 70 7.34 3.92 -22.85
N LEU A 71 6.29 4.12 -22.07
CA LEU A 71 4.92 4.24 -22.62
C LEU A 71 4.77 5.47 -23.53
N LEU A 72 5.33 6.61 -23.14
CA LEU A 72 5.37 7.84 -23.92
C LEU A 72 6.22 7.65 -25.20
N LEU A 73 7.40 7.03 -25.10
CA LEU A 73 8.28 6.74 -26.23
C LEU A 73 7.64 5.75 -27.20
N LEU A 74 6.97 4.70 -26.71
CA LEU A 74 6.23 3.77 -27.54
C LEU A 74 5.07 4.48 -28.25
N TRP A 75 4.37 5.39 -27.56
CA TRP A 75 3.31 6.19 -28.16
C TRP A 75 3.86 7.17 -29.23
N SER A 76 5.01 7.78 -28.98
CA SER A 76 5.70 8.68 -29.93
C SER A 76 6.31 7.94 -31.13
N LEU A 77 6.77 6.70 -30.95
CA LEU A 77 7.45 5.93 -32.00
C LEU A 77 6.50 5.09 -32.86
N TRP A 78 5.38 4.62 -32.31
CA TRP A 78 4.49 3.65 -32.97
C TRP A 78 3.04 4.15 -33.15
N GLY A 79 2.65 5.21 -32.45
CA GLY A 79 1.31 5.80 -32.58
C GLY A 79 0.14 4.89 -32.13
N PRO A 80 -1.09 5.43 -31.99
CA PRO A 80 -2.23 4.71 -31.40
C PRO A 80 -2.80 3.53 -32.22
N SER A 81 -2.32 3.28 -33.45
CA SER A 81 -3.09 2.51 -34.45
C SER A 81 -2.53 1.14 -34.83
N ASP A 82 -1.30 0.79 -34.45
CA ASP A 82 -0.63 -0.40 -35.01
C ASP A 82 -0.53 -1.59 -34.04
N ARG A 83 -1.62 -1.91 -33.33
CA ARG A 83 -1.63 -3.09 -32.44
C ARG A 83 -1.92 -4.43 -33.15
N LEU A 84 -2.10 -4.46 -34.49
CA LEU A 84 -2.54 -5.68 -35.18
C LEU A 84 -1.79 -6.07 -36.47
N ARG A 85 -0.79 -5.32 -36.95
CA ARG A 85 -0.08 -5.66 -38.21
C ARG A 85 1.15 -6.55 -38.07
N ARG A 86 1.62 -6.86 -36.86
CA ARG A 86 2.88 -7.60 -36.64
C ARG A 86 2.69 -9.09 -36.30
N LEU A 87 1.53 -9.67 -36.62
CA LEU A 87 1.33 -11.13 -36.59
C LEU A 87 1.25 -11.76 -38.00
N SER A 88 1.32 -11.00 -39.09
CA SER A 88 1.21 -11.55 -40.46
C SER A 88 2.49 -11.56 -41.29
N VAL A 89 3.64 -11.08 -40.77
CA VAL A 89 4.87 -10.90 -41.57
C VAL A 89 5.87 -12.06 -41.43
N PHE A 90 5.59 -13.07 -40.61
CA PHE A 90 6.50 -14.22 -40.40
C PHE A 90 5.99 -15.56 -40.97
N SER A 91 5.29 -15.55 -42.11
CA SER A 91 5.00 -16.79 -42.83
C SER A 91 5.09 -16.66 -44.36
N THR A 92 6.27 -16.37 -44.89
CA THR A 92 6.63 -16.83 -46.24
C THR A 92 8.15 -17.01 -46.36
N THR A 93 8.58 -18.27 -46.46
CA THR A 93 9.82 -18.64 -47.16
C THR A 93 9.47 -19.66 -48.24
N PRO A 94 10.27 -19.73 -49.32
CA PRO A 94 9.77 -19.90 -50.67
C PRO A 94 9.92 -21.33 -51.20
N THR A 95 9.03 -21.69 -52.11
CA THR A 95 9.17 -22.83 -53.03
C THR A 95 10.44 -22.68 -53.88
N HIS A 96 11.29 -23.70 -53.86
CA HIS A 96 12.39 -23.87 -54.80
C HIS A 96 11.98 -24.90 -55.86
N HIS A 97 12.33 -24.60 -57.12
CA HIS A 97 12.15 -25.43 -58.32
C HIS A 97 12.69 -26.85 -58.18
#